data_AF-B4D162-F1
#
_entry.id   AF-B4D162-F1
#
_cell.length_a   1.000
_cell.length_b   1.000
_cell.length_c   1.000
_cell.angle_alpha   90.00
_cell.angle_beta   90.00
_cell.angle_gamma   90.00
#
_symmetry.space_group_name_H-M   'P 1'
#
loop_
_entity.id
_entity.type
_entity.pdbx_description
1 polymer ?
#
loop_
_entity_poly.entity_id
_entity_poly.type
_entity_poly.pdbx_seq_one_letter_code
_entity_poly.pdbx_strand_id
1 'polypeptide(L)'
;MRLPTAPFQRINTTLNIAPSPFARDMKLTRFAIAFLSSLLPVAALAQDAAPKDTVAIVRDLGPLADNLVLAVSMDRSANGSVVFSSAQQALQGVFFGPVRFVKDGDRQCVNFATPGAILKALPPLKIDRTYTLATWMKLPCPGNHGIVWESLHESPLVAAGDHFGYIQKDVEGTYCTVKDLTGWHHVAVTCDGSQMTFFLDGESRGTAPVVLRESLQTIGTATYRKPEVNTQCDCLDDMFIFNRALNQAEIGQLSKVRLPIHEPTPADLAGQISRPTPAELAANRAANHPEANNPAPNVAANDNGASADAAELVKTYRNSLVFVSGTNGAGSGFLATYGKGSFLFTNAHVAAGVKGAGFKTLNGDAVQVGAASAAVGHDIVLMQTAPGGKPFEIMQGVDKEAAIGDAVVVLGNAEGAGVVNTIMGHIVGIGPNLVEVDAPFVPGNSGSPIIHIKSGKVVGVATYVMINKMDPVTKKPLSKPVLRHFGYRIDSVKAWQPINWAAFAAQAATMENIEAMTKDLVKLIVDIDRTGRITPGLHTNPAIKSRIDDWLGQKHTHMSQTDTETANYNFVSYLKSLCRTDVVGAHASLTYDYFQRQLTEQERDRDALADGFGQVLKTIKR
;
A
#
# COMPACT_ATOMS: atom_id res chain seq x y z
N MET A 1 27.50 46.03 0.96
CA MET A 1 28.65 45.37 0.29
C MET A 1 28.22 43.96 -0.07
N ARG A 2 28.09 43.65 -1.37
CA ARG A 2 27.81 42.28 -1.87
C ARG A 2 29.11 41.49 -1.95
N LEU A 3 29.04 40.18 -1.66
CA LEU A 3 29.76 39.03 -2.25
C LEU A 3 29.46 37.77 -1.38
N PRO A 4 29.54 36.52 -1.87
CA PRO A 4 29.01 35.96 -3.12
C PRO A 4 28.17 34.68 -2.90
N THR A 5 27.21 34.43 -3.79
CA THR A 5 26.54 33.14 -3.97
C THR A 5 27.43 32.20 -4.78
N ALA A 6 27.84 31.05 -4.21
CA ALA A 6 28.42 29.93 -4.94
C ALA A 6 27.36 28.82 -5.13
N PRO A 7 27.27 28.18 -6.31
CA PRO A 7 26.27 27.15 -6.57
C PRO A 7 26.72 25.82 -5.96
N PHE A 8 25.84 25.19 -5.17
CA PHE A 8 26.00 23.79 -4.77
C PHE A 8 26.02 22.91 -6.03
N GLN A 9 27.17 22.31 -6.32
CA GLN A 9 27.31 21.27 -7.34
C GLN A 9 26.45 20.05 -6.98
N ARG A 10 25.56 19.65 -7.89
CA ARG A 10 24.82 18.39 -7.82
C ARG A 10 25.79 17.23 -8.01
N ILE A 11 25.93 16.39 -6.99
CA ILE A 11 26.58 15.08 -7.12
C ILE A 11 25.49 14.09 -7.56
N ASN A 12 25.55 13.66 -8.82
CA ASN A 12 24.78 12.55 -9.36
C ASN A 12 25.61 11.26 -9.18
N THR A 13 25.06 10.27 -8.48
CA THR A 13 25.56 8.89 -8.54
C THR A 13 24.39 7.93 -8.69
N THR A 14 24.40 7.22 -9.80
CA THR A 14 23.40 6.25 -10.26
C THR A 14 23.72 4.87 -9.70
N LEU A 15 22.75 4.16 -9.10
CA LEU A 15 22.85 2.72 -8.84
C LEU A 15 21.59 2.00 -9.35
N ASN A 16 21.80 0.99 -10.20
CA ASN A 16 20.77 0.22 -10.88
C ASN A 16 20.47 -1.10 -10.14
N ILE A 17 19.20 -1.51 -10.21
CA ILE A 17 18.56 -2.80 -9.82
C ILE A 17 17.95 -2.89 -8.39
N ALA A 18 16.66 -3.27 -8.41
CA ALA A 18 15.65 -3.55 -7.37
C ALA A 18 15.68 -2.70 -6.07
N PRO A 19 14.71 -1.79 -5.85
CA PRO A 19 14.52 -1.15 -4.55
C PRO A 19 13.58 -1.94 -3.63
N SER A 20 13.87 -1.92 -2.33
CA SER A 20 12.81 -2.07 -1.32
C SER A 20 11.87 -0.85 -1.43
N PRO A 21 10.58 -0.99 -1.07
CA PRO A 21 9.61 0.10 -1.13
C PRO A 21 9.93 1.31 -0.23
N PHE A 22 10.93 1.23 0.65
CA PHE A 22 11.08 2.15 1.78
C PHE A 22 12.15 3.23 1.63
N ALA A 23 13.17 3.05 0.78
CA ALA A 23 14.35 3.93 0.78
C ALA A 23 14.44 4.98 -0.35
N ARG A 24 13.46 5.08 -1.26
CA ARG A 24 13.60 5.93 -2.48
C ARG A 24 13.02 7.35 -2.42
N ASP A 25 12.21 7.69 -1.41
CA ASP A 25 11.46 8.96 -1.40
C ASP A 25 12.03 10.06 -0.49
N MET A 26 13.04 9.77 0.32
CA MET A 26 13.68 10.78 1.17
C MET A 26 14.77 11.54 0.42
N LYS A 27 14.51 12.79 0.03
CA LYS A 27 15.60 13.72 -0.29
C LYS A 27 16.37 13.98 1.01
N LEU A 28 17.60 13.45 1.13
CA LEU A 28 18.45 13.63 2.32
C LEU A 28 18.57 15.10 2.77
N THR A 29 18.48 16.04 1.84
CA THR A 29 18.49 17.49 2.13
C THR A 29 17.29 17.94 2.96
N ARG A 30 16.09 17.38 2.76
CA ARG A 30 14.88 17.71 3.55
C ARG A 30 14.96 17.14 4.96
N PHE A 31 15.40 15.88 5.07
CA PHE A 31 15.64 15.26 6.37
C PHE A 31 16.67 16.03 7.20
N ALA A 32 17.79 16.45 6.60
CA ALA A 32 18.80 17.23 7.30
C ALA A 32 18.25 18.58 7.80
N ILE A 33 17.42 19.26 7.00
CA ILE A 33 16.78 20.54 7.37
C ILE A 33 15.75 20.35 8.49
N ALA A 34 14.86 19.36 8.38
CA ALA A 34 13.84 19.09 9.38
C ALA A 34 14.46 18.63 10.71
N PHE A 35 15.49 17.78 10.64
CA PHE A 35 16.25 17.35 11.80
C PHE A 35 16.96 18.53 12.46
N LEU A 36 17.69 19.37 11.72
CA LEU A 36 18.31 20.60 12.25
C LEU A 36 17.30 21.56 12.89
N SER A 37 16.12 21.70 12.28
CA SER A 37 15.04 22.54 12.80
C SER A 37 14.49 22.02 14.14
N SER A 38 14.51 20.69 14.35
CA SER A 38 14.15 20.07 15.63
C SER A 38 15.19 20.25 16.75
N LEU A 39 16.42 20.62 16.39
CA LEU A 39 17.53 20.77 17.33
C LEU A 39 17.60 22.17 17.97
N LEU A 40 16.95 23.19 17.38
CA LEU A 40 17.04 24.60 17.79
C LEU A 40 15.81 25.05 18.61
N PRO A 41 15.94 25.95 19.61
CA PRO A 41 14.81 26.58 20.27
C PRO A 41 14.09 27.54 19.30
N VAL A 42 12.76 27.52 19.32
CA VAL A 42 11.87 28.22 18.38
C VAL A 42 12.14 29.73 18.37
N ALA A 43 12.82 30.21 17.32
CA ALA A 43 12.76 31.60 16.88
C ALA A 43 12.79 31.66 15.34
N ALA A 44 11.68 32.13 14.80
CA ALA A 44 11.33 32.43 13.41
C ALA A 44 12.43 32.38 12.34
N LEU A 45 12.23 31.57 11.29
CA LEU A 45 12.68 31.88 9.92
C LEU A 45 11.69 31.37 8.86
N ALA A 46 11.08 32.36 8.20
CA ALA A 46 10.72 32.52 6.79
C ALA A 46 9.85 31.49 6.02
N GLN A 47 8.80 32.08 5.42
CA GLN A 47 7.88 31.56 4.42
C GLN A 47 8.58 31.01 3.17
N ASP A 48 8.18 29.82 2.73
CA ASP A 48 8.29 29.39 1.34
C ASP A 48 6.88 29.37 0.71
N ALA A 49 6.77 29.82 -0.55
CA ALA A 49 5.51 29.96 -1.25
C ALA A 49 4.72 28.65 -1.34
N ALA A 50 3.43 28.69 -0.97
CA ALA A 50 2.52 27.56 -1.05
C ALA A 50 2.35 27.08 -2.52
N PRO A 51 2.09 25.77 -2.75
CA PRO A 51 1.75 25.24 -4.08
C PRO A 51 0.58 26.00 -4.69
N LYS A 52 0.58 26.20 -6.02
CA LYS A 52 -0.46 26.96 -6.74
C LYS A 52 -1.89 26.50 -6.44
N ASP A 53 -2.10 25.19 -6.23
CA ASP A 53 -3.42 24.61 -5.97
C ASP A 53 -3.93 24.91 -4.55
N THR A 54 -3.04 24.99 -3.55
CA THR A 54 -3.37 25.37 -2.17
C THR A 54 -3.85 26.83 -2.09
N VAL A 55 -3.28 27.72 -2.92
CA VAL A 55 -3.67 29.13 -3.00
C VAL A 55 -5.05 29.30 -3.66
N ALA A 56 -5.41 28.44 -4.61
CA ALA A 56 -6.71 28.47 -5.28
C ALA A 56 -7.87 28.03 -4.36
N ILE A 57 -7.69 26.96 -3.58
CA ILE A 57 -8.72 26.44 -2.67
C ILE A 57 -9.03 27.42 -1.53
N VAL A 58 -8.00 28.02 -0.93
CA VAL A 58 -8.18 29.03 0.13
C VAL A 58 -8.92 30.27 -0.40
N ARG A 59 -8.69 30.65 -1.67
CA ARG A 59 -9.42 31.73 -2.32
C ARG A 59 -10.90 31.38 -2.53
N ASP A 60 -11.20 30.18 -2.99
CA ASP A 60 -12.56 29.77 -3.38
C ASP A 60 -13.44 29.47 -2.14
N LEU A 61 -12.84 29.04 -1.02
CA LEU A 61 -13.52 28.89 0.27
C LEU A 61 -13.68 30.21 1.04
N GLY A 62 -12.87 31.22 0.73
CA GLY A 62 -12.91 32.51 1.41
C GLY A 62 -12.78 32.36 2.94
N PRO A 63 -13.65 33.03 3.75
CA PRO A 63 -13.62 32.91 5.21
C PRO A 63 -13.84 31.49 5.76
N LEU A 64 -14.42 30.57 4.96
CA LEU A 64 -14.59 29.18 5.38
C LEU A 64 -13.28 28.42 5.43
N ALA A 65 -12.23 28.87 4.74
CA ALA A 65 -10.92 28.24 4.77
C ALA A 65 -10.30 28.24 6.19
N ASP A 66 -10.73 29.16 7.05
CA ASP A 66 -10.33 29.20 8.45
C ASP A 66 -10.84 27.96 9.18
N ASN A 67 -9.91 27.16 9.68
CA ASN A 67 -10.16 25.89 10.39
C ASN A 67 -10.62 24.72 9.49
N LEU A 68 -10.43 24.83 8.16
CA LEU A 68 -10.52 23.68 7.26
C LEU A 68 -9.41 22.70 7.63
N VAL A 69 -9.71 21.45 7.94
CA VAL A 69 -8.73 20.41 8.32
C VAL A 69 -8.29 19.61 7.11
N LEU A 70 -9.25 19.23 6.25
CA LEU A 70 -9.01 18.38 5.08
C LEU A 70 -9.96 18.78 3.96
N ALA A 71 -9.45 18.92 2.74
CA ALA A 71 -10.25 18.85 1.52
C ALA A 71 -9.68 17.78 0.59
N VAL A 72 -10.55 16.92 0.07
CA VAL A 72 -10.18 15.84 -0.85
C VAL A 72 -10.95 16.06 -2.14
N SER A 73 -10.22 16.32 -3.23
CA SER A 73 -10.80 16.35 -4.57
C SER A 73 -10.94 14.93 -5.06
N MET A 74 -12.08 14.62 -5.68
CA MET A 74 -12.33 13.30 -6.28
C MET A 74 -12.02 13.30 -7.80
N ASP A 75 -11.27 14.29 -8.30
CA ASP A 75 -10.81 14.39 -9.70
C ASP A 75 -9.78 13.31 -10.07
N ARG A 76 -9.93 12.76 -11.29
CA ARG A 76 -9.02 11.76 -11.90
C ARG A 76 -7.59 12.27 -12.06
N SER A 77 -7.41 13.56 -12.30
CA SER A 77 -6.08 14.20 -12.45
C SER A 77 -5.32 14.27 -11.11
N ALA A 78 -6.08 14.49 -10.02
CA ALA A 78 -5.60 14.50 -8.65
C ALA A 78 -5.55 13.09 -8.05
N ASN A 79 -6.12 12.07 -8.71
CA ASN A 79 -6.15 10.67 -8.26
C ASN A 79 -6.66 10.51 -6.81
N GLY A 80 -7.67 11.32 -6.45
CA GLY A 80 -8.24 11.44 -5.10
C GLY A 80 -7.27 11.86 -3.99
N SER A 81 -6.28 12.68 -4.34
CA SER A 81 -5.35 13.27 -3.41
C SER A 81 -6.05 14.24 -2.45
N VAL A 82 -5.53 14.30 -1.22
CA VAL A 82 -5.78 15.42 -0.31
C VAL A 82 -5.29 16.70 -1.00
N VAL A 83 -6.21 17.56 -1.43
CA VAL A 83 -5.89 18.81 -2.14
C VAL A 83 -5.64 19.97 -1.17
N PHE A 84 -6.07 19.81 0.09
CA PHE A 84 -5.72 20.70 1.19
C PHE A 84 -5.72 19.94 2.52
N SER A 85 -4.74 20.21 3.38
CA SER A 85 -4.74 19.79 4.80
C SER A 85 -4.14 20.90 5.64
N SER A 86 -4.85 21.37 6.67
CA SER A 86 -4.27 22.25 7.70
C SER A 86 -3.78 21.49 8.93
N ALA A 87 -4.14 20.19 9.03
CA ALA A 87 -3.64 19.35 10.10
C ALA A 87 -2.11 19.28 10.02
N GLN A 88 -1.43 19.50 11.14
CA GLN A 88 0.01 19.26 11.29
C GLN A 88 0.38 17.76 11.09
N GLN A 89 -0.62 16.88 11.02
CA GLN A 89 -0.52 15.49 10.61
C GLN A 89 -0.53 15.38 9.07
N ALA A 90 0.48 14.71 8.49
CA ALA A 90 0.46 14.33 7.09
C ALA A 90 -0.55 13.19 6.86
N LEU A 91 -1.82 13.57 6.72
CA LEU A 91 -2.91 12.69 6.33
C LEU A 91 -2.81 12.36 4.85
N GLN A 92 -2.84 11.08 4.53
CA GLN A 92 -2.99 10.57 3.17
C GLN A 92 -4.32 9.85 3.06
N GLY A 93 -5.13 10.26 2.08
CA GLY A 93 -6.23 9.43 1.60
C GLY A 93 -5.66 8.37 0.66
N VAL A 94 -5.86 7.09 0.98
CA VAL A 94 -5.45 5.98 0.11
C VAL A 94 -6.66 5.15 -0.26
N PHE A 95 -6.93 5.03 -1.56
CA PHE A 95 -7.96 4.12 -2.04
C PHE A 95 -7.52 2.67 -1.91
N PHE A 96 -8.42 1.83 -1.44
CA PHE A 96 -8.29 0.37 -1.45
C PHE A 96 -9.47 -0.23 -2.20
N GLY A 97 -9.23 -1.40 -2.80
CA GLY A 97 -10.24 -2.11 -3.56
C GLY A 97 -10.56 -1.47 -4.93
N PRO A 98 -11.61 -1.96 -5.61
CA PRO A 98 -11.95 -1.63 -7.00
C PRO A 98 -12.63 -0.26 -7.18
N VAL A 99 -11.95 0.81 -6.75
CA VAL A 99 -12.41 2.20 -6.85
C VAL A 99 -12.36 2.69 -8.30
N ARG A 100 -13.41 3.39 -8.77
CA ARG A 100 -13.49 3.93 -10.13
C ARG A 100 -13.70 5.44 -10.12
N PHE A 101 -12.88 6.18 -10.86
CA PHE A 101 -13.14 7.58 -11.17
C PHE A 101 -14.12 7.67 -12.33
N VAL A 102 -15.21 8.41 -12.14
CA VAL A 102 -16.31 8.55 -13.10
C VAL A 102 -16.54 10.03 -13.35
N LYS A 103 -16.63 10.41 -14.62
CA LYS A 103 -17.19 11.71 -14.99
C LYS A 103 -18.69 11.57 -15.09
N ASP A 104 -19.43 12.36 -14.33
CA ASP A 104 -20.89 12.33 -14.29
C ASP A 104 -21.43 13.76 -14.42
N GLY A 105 -21.82 14.12 -15.64
CA GLY A 105 -22.19 15.50 -15.98
C GLY A 105 -21.00 16.46 -15.87
N ASP A 106 -21.17 17.51 -15.07
CA ASP A 106 -20.16 18.53 -14.75
C ASP A 106 -19.22 18.12 -13.61
N ARG A 107 -19.43 16.94 -12.99
CA ARG A 107 -18.63 16.44 -11.87
C ARG A 107 -17.64 15.36 -12.28
N GLN A 108 -16.55 15.28 -11.52
CA GLN A 108 -15.68 14.11 -11.49
C GLN A 108 -15.76 13.49 -10.10
N CYS A 109 -16.30 12.29 -10.02
CA CYS A 109 -16.56 11.60 -8.77
C CYS A 109 -15.77 10.31 -8.64
N VAL A 110 -15.67 9.83 -7.41
CA VAL A 110 -15.20 8.49 -7.11
C VAL A 110 -16.41 7.61 -6.81
N ASN A 111 -16.56 6.53 -7.58
CA ASN A 111 -17.59 5.53 -7.42
C ASN A 111 -17.12 4.41 -6.48
N PHE A 112 -17.89 4.19 -5.41
CA PHE A 112 -17.65 3.17 -4.38
C PHE A 112 -18.67 2.01 -4.44
N ALA A 113 -19.34 1.82 -5.59
CA ALA A 113 -20.43 0.86 -5.73
C ALA A 113 -19.94 -0.60 -5.75
N THR A 114 -18.64 -0.82 -5.84
CA THR A 114 -18.07 -2.17 -5.85
C THR A 114 -17.65 -2.56 -4.42
N PRO A 115 -18.01 -3.76 -3.92
CA PRO A 115 -17.64 -4.19 -2.58
C PRO A 115 -16.13 -4.06 -2.30
N GLY A 116 -15.78 -3.54 -1.13
CA GLY A 116 -14.39 -3.31 -0.72
C GLY A 116 -13.73 -2.05 -1.32
N ALA A 117 -14.44 -1.29 -2.16
CA ALA A 117 -13.99 0.03 -2.58
C ALA A 117 -14.10 1.01 -1.39
N ILE A 118 -12.95 1.49 -0.92
CA ILE A 118 -12.86 2.42 0.23
C ILE A 118 -11.79 3.47 -0.01
N LEU A 119 -11.94 4.61 0.63
CA LEU A 119 -10.88 5.59 0.84
C LEU A 119 -10.49 5.55 2.32
N LYS A 120 -9.24 5.20 2.62
CA LYS A 120 -8.73 5.09 3.98
C LYS A 120 -7.89 6.31 4.33
N ALA A 121 -8.18 6.93 5.47
CA ALA A 121 -7.34 7.97 6.05
C ALA A 121 -6.13 7.32 6.74
N LEU A 122 -4.91 7.71 6.33
CA LEU A 122 -3.66 7.21 6.90
C LEU A 122 -2.79 8.36 7.40
N PRO A 123 -2.51 8.45 8.72
CA PRO A 123 -3.12 7.66 9.79
C PRO A 123 -4.64 7.95 9.95
N PRO A 124 -5.41 7.11 10.67
CA PRO A 124 -6.79 7.44 11.03
C PRO A 124 -6.90 8.85 11.60
N LEU A 125 -7.83 9.63 11.06
CA LEU A 125 -7.99 11.03 11.37
C LEU A 125 -8.63 11.17 12.75
N LYS A 126 -7.88 11.70 13.71
CA LYS A 126 -8.44 12.07 15.00
C LYS A 126 -9.25 13.35 14.83
N ILE A 127 -10.53 13.29 15.22
CA ILE A 127 -11.44 14.43 15.21
C ILE A 127 -11.84 14.69 16.66
N ASP A 128 -11.69 15.95 17.11
CA ASP A 128 -12.14 16.37 18.43
C ASP A 128 -13.68 16.44 18.47
N ARG A 129 -14.28 16.69 19.64
CA ARG A 129 -15.75 16.72 19.76
C ARG A 129 -16.43 17.91 19.06
N THR A 130 -15.66 18.82 18.47
CA THR A 130 -16.16 19.92 17.65
C THR A 130 -15.69 19.73 16.21
N TYR A 131 -16.60 19.51 15.26
CA TYR A 131 -16.25 19.20 13.87
C TYR A 131 -17.35 19.48 12.86
N THR A 132 -16.98 19.46 11.58
CA THR A 132 -17.90 19.38 10.43
C THR A 132 -17.38 18.38 9.41
N LEU A 133 -18.25 17.49 8.92
CA LEU A 133 -17.99 16.59 7.80
C LEU A 133 -18.99 16.90 6.67
N ALA A 134 -18.52 17.09 5.45
CA ALA A 134 -19.36 17.44 4.30
C ALA A 134 -18.85 16.78 3.00
N THR A 135 -19.77 16.35 2.15
CA THR A 135 -19.46 15.79 0.83
C THR A 135 -20.67 15.92 -0.10
N TRP A 136 -20.42 15.90 -1.40
CA TRP A 136 -21.44 15.59 -2.38
C TRP A 136 -21.57 14.08 -2.56
N MET A 137 -22.80 13.60 -2.67
CA MET A 137 -23.08 12.19 -2.96
C MET A 137 -24.20 12.02 -3.98
N LYS A 138 -24.13 10.95 -4.76
CA LYS A 138 -25.17 10.54 -5.70
C LYS A 138 -26.13 9.55 -5.04
N LEU A 139 -27.43 9.81 -5.19
CA LEU A 139 -28.53 8.98 -4.71
C LEU A 139 -29.37 8.41 -5.87
N PRO A 140 -30.03 7.26 -5.68
CA PRO A 140 -29.97 6.39 -4.50
C PRO A 140 -28.64 5.61 -4.42
N CYS A 141 -28.22 5.20 -3.22
CA CYS A 141 -27.08 4.30 -3.09
C CYS A 141 -27.42 2.88 -3.62
N PRO A 142 -26.45 2.18 -4.25
CA PRO A 142 -26.69 0.87 -4.87
C PRO A 142 -26.79 -0.28 -3.85
N GLY A 143 -26.31 -0.07 -2.62
CA GLY A 143 -26.42 -1.02 -1.52
C GLY A 143 -27.50 -0.65 -0.51
N ASN A 144 -27.63 -1.46 0.54
CA ASN A 144 -28.60 -1.21 1.62
C ASN A 144 -28.19 0.00 2.49
N HIS A 145 -26.87 0.26 2.61
CA HIS A 145 -26.31 1.36 3.38
C HIS A 145 -25.06 1.94 2.71
N GLY A 146 -25.13 3.15 2.18
CA GLY A 146 -23.96 3.93 1.82
C GLY A 146 -23.29 4.52 3.05
N ILE A 147 -22.09 4.07 3.40
CA ILE A 147 -21.31 4.66 4.49
C ILE A 147 -20.46 5.80 3.95
N VAL A 148 -20.72 7.01 4.45
CA VAL A 148 -19.98 8.20 4.00
C VAL A 148 -18.71 8.39 4.83
N TRP A 149 -18.80 8.16 6.15
CA TRP A 149 -17.66 8.23 7.08
C TRP A 149 -17.78 7.14 8.15
N GLU A 150 -16.68 6.43 8.43
CA GLU A 150 -16.64 5.31 9.39
C GLU A 150 -15.42 5.36 10.32
N SER A 151 -15.67 5.16 11.62
CA SER A 151 -14.71 4.74 12.63
C SER A 151 -14.91 3.25 12.95
N LEU A 152 -14.16 2.69 13.91
CA LEU A 152 -14.23 1.25 14.21
C LEU A 152 -15.65 0.77 14.56
N HIS A 153 -16.46 1.62 15.20
CA HIS A 153 -17.79 1.26 15.71
C HIS A 153 -18.88 2.32 15.46
N GLU A 154 -18.54 3.42 14.80
CA GLU A 154 -19.40 4.59 14.71
C GLU A 154 -19.38 5.15 13.28
N SER A 155 -20.55 5.46 12.75
CA SER A 155 -20.71 6.12 11.45
C SER A 155 -21.57 7.36 11.66
N PRO A 156 -20.98 8.57 11.68
CA PRO A 156 -21.73 9.79 11.94
C PRO A 156 -22.67 10.14 10.78
N LEU A 157 -22.49 9.55 9.59
CA LEU A 157 -23.41 9.68 8.47
C LEU A 157 -23.50 8.40 7.65
N VAL A 158 -24.72 7.89 7.49
CA VAL A 158 -25.08 6.72 6.69
C VAL A 158 -26.27 7.05 5.80
N ALA A 159 -26.26 6.54 4.58
CA ALA A 159 -27.31 6.66 3.57
C ALA A 159 -27.98 5.30 3.36
N ALA A 160 -29.11 5.05 3.99
CA ALA A 160 -29.92 3.86 3.74
C ALA A 160 -30.83 4.07 2.53
N GLY A 161 -31.45 2.98 2.05
CA GLY A 161 -32.32 3.01 0.86
C GLY A 161 -33.50 3.99 0.93
N ASP A 162 -33.95 4.37 2.12
CA ASP A 162 -35.08 5.29 2.31
C ASP A 162 -34.80 6.46 3.29
N HIS A 163 -33.65 6.49 3.97
CA HIS A 163 -33.32 7.56 4.91
C HIS A 163 -31.81 7.80 5.04
N PHE A 164 -31.44 9.00 5.49
CA PHE A 164 -30.14 9.24 6.09
C PHE A 164 -30.20 9.06 7.61
N GLY A 165 -29.11 8.54 8.17
CA GLY A 165 -28.98 8.22 9.58
C GLY A 165 -27.55 8.29 10.09
N TYR A 166 -27.38 7.81 11.31
CA TYR A 166 -26.09 7.59 11.97
C TYR A 166 -26.10 6.22 12.64
N ILE A 167 -24.93 5.66 12.89
CA ILE A 167 -24.80 4.36 13.57
C ILE A 167 -23.83 4.47 14.74
N GLN A 168 -24.22 3.92 15.88
CA GLN A 168 -23.37 3.75 17.06
C GLN A 168 -23.54 2.34 17.62
N LYS A 169 -22.45 1.56 17.66
CA LYS A 169 -22.47 0.18 18.21
C LYS A 169 -23.64 -0.65 17.66
N ASP A 170 -23.77 -0.66 16.33
CA ASP A 170 -24.82 -1.37 15.57
C ASP A 170 -26.25 -0.86 15.75
N VAL A 171 -26.47 0.22 16.50
CA VAL A 171 -27.77 0.89 16.60
C VAL A 171 -27.83 2.02 15.58
N GLU A 172 -28.80 1.95 14.67
CA GLU A 172 -29.07 2.99 13.67
C GLU A 172 -30.12 3.99 14.17
N GLY A 173 -29.83 5.27 14.02
CA GLY A 173 -30.78 6.37 14.23
C GLY A 173 -31.01 7.11 12.92
N THR A 174 -32.25 7.49 12.66
CA THR A 174 -32.65 8.20 11.44
C THR A 174 -32.75 9.71 11.69
N TYR A 175 -32.34 10.54 10.72
CA TYR A 175 -32.53 11.99 10.80
C TYR A 175 -33.26 12.61 9.60
N CYS A 176 -33.31 11.96 8.43
CA CYS A 176 -34.07 12.49 7.29
C CYS A 176 -34.46 11.37 6.32
N THR A 177 -35.62 11.46 5.66
CA THR A 177 -36.05 10.52 4.61
C THR A 177 -35.47 10.92 3.25
N VAL A 178 -34.99 9.95 2.47
CA VAL A 178 -34.36 10.16 1.14
C VAL A 178 -34.94 9.31 0.03
N LYS A 179 -36.00 8.54 0.31
CA LYS A 179 -36.60 7.58 -0.62
C LYS A 179 -36.87 8.12 -2.03
N ASP A 180 -37.23 9.39 -2.13
CA ASP A 180 -37.61 10.05 -3.39
C ASP A 180 -36.50 10.96 -3.95
N LEU A 181 -35.33 11.00 -3.32
CA LEU A 181 -34.20 11.81 -3.79
C LEU A 181 -33.41 11.09 -4.87
N THR A 182 -33.05 11.82 -5.93
CA THR A 182 -32.31 11.29 -7.07
C THR A 182 -31.24 12.27 -7.53
N GLY A 183 -30.07 11.75 -7.90
CA GLY A 183 -28.98 12.57 -8.40
C GLY A 183 -28.08 13.09 -7.28
N TRP A 184 -27.42 14.22 -7.53
CA TRP A 184 -26.41 14.77 -6.63
C TRP A 184 -27.02 15.60 -5.52
N HIS A 185 -26.67 15.27 -4.28
CA HIS A 185 -27.06 15.99 -3.08
C HIS A 185 -25.85 16.30 -2.21
N HIS A 186 -25.84 17.46 -1.57
CA HIS A 186 -24.83 17.81 -0.59
C HIS A 186 -25.29 17.37 0.79
N VAL A 187 -24.48 16.55 1.45
CA VAL A 187 -24.77 16.04 2.79
C VAL A 187 -23.70 16.50 3.76
N ALA A 188 -24.11 16.90 4.96
CA ALA A 188 -23.18 17.30 6.00
C ALA A 188 -23.68 16.99 7.41
N VAL A 189 -22.73 16.81 8.33
CA VAL A 189 -22.97 16.73 9.76
C VAL A 189 -22.01 17.66 10.50
N THR A 190 -22.56 18.47 11.41
CA THR A 190 -21.79 19.33 12.31
C THR A 190 -21.94 18.83 13.73
N CYS A 191 -20.92 18.99 14.56
CA CYS A 191 -20.95 18.63 15.97
C CYS A 191 -20.31 19.75 16.77
N ASP A 192 -21.04 20.32 17.73
CA ASP A 192 -20.59 21.47 18.54
C ASP A 192 -19.91 21.06 19.87
N GLY A 193 -19.79 19.75 20.12
CA GLY A 193 -19.32 19.18 21.38
C GLY A 193 -20.43 18.56 22.23
N SER A 194 -21.68 18.98 22.00
CA SER A 194 -22.86 18.58 22.76
C SER A 194 -23.89 17.81 21.93
N GLN A 195 -24.10 18.20 20.68
CA GLN A 195 -25.03 17.56 19.74
C GLN A 195 -24.51 17.57 18.31
N MET A 196 -24.97 16.61 17.52
CA MET A 196 -24.81 16.62 16.07
C MET A 196 -26.01 17.29 15.41
N THR A 197 -25.77 18.05 14.35
CA THR A 197 -26.80 18.62 13.48
C THR A 197 -26.55 18.17 12.05
N PHE A 198 -27.59 17.67 11.39
CA PHE A 198 -27.49 17.14 10.04
C PHE A 198 -28.07 18.10 9.01
N PHE A 199 -27.48 18.11 7.82
CA PHE A 199 -27.84 19.00 6.73
C PHE A 199 -27.96 18.25 5.41
N LEU A 200 -28.97 18.66 4.63
CA LEU A 200 -29.19 18.21 3.25
C LEU A 200 -29.36 19.45 2.37
N ASP A 201 -28.52 19.57 1.34
CA ASP A 201 -28.51 20.67 0.37
C ASP A 201 -28.40 22.07 1.00
N GLY A 202 -27.72 22.17 2.15
CA GLY A 202 -27.53 23.41 2.88
C GLY A 202 -28.54 23.68 3.99
N GLU A 203 -29.61 22.89 4.07
CA GLU A 203 -30.69 23.06 5.05
C GLU A 203 -30.58 22.07 6.21
N SER A 204 -30.82 22.52 7.44
CA SER A 204 -30.84 21.64 8.61
C SER A 204 -32.05 20.69 8.55
N ARG A 205 -31.82 19.40 8.82
CA ARG A 205 -32.85 18.34 8.78
C ARG A 205 -33.12 17.68 10.13
N GLY A 206 -32.32 17.96 11.15
CA GLY A 206 -32.50 17.40 12.48
C GLY A 206 -31.22 17.32 13.29
N THR A 207 -31.34 16.86 14.53
CA THR A 207 -30.23 16.74 15.48
C THR A 207 -30.19 15.34 16.09
N ALA A 208 -29.01 14.93 16.57
CA ALA A 208 -28.82 13.68 17.30
C ALA A 208 -27.73 13.80 18.38
N PRO A 209 -27.67 12.87 19.34
CA PRO A 209 -26.55 12.78 20.29
C PRO A 209 -25.21 12.59 19.59
N VAL A 210 -24.12 13.03 20.22
CA VAL A 210 -22.76 12.84 19.68
C VAL A 210 -22.41 11.35 19.64
N VAL A 211 -22.21 10.83 18.43
CA VAL A 211 -21.86 9.42 18.22
C VAL A 211 -20.41 9.15 17.86
N LEU A 212 -19.71 10.05 17.16
CA LEU A 212 -18.30 9.87 16.82
C LEU A 212 -17.41 10.22 18.02
N ARG A 213 -16.68 9.24 18.54
CA ARG A 213 -15.78 9.31 19.71
C ARG A 213 -14.40 8.75 19.41
N GLU A 214 -14.24 8.06 18.29
CA GLU A 214 -12.99 7.48 17.84
C GLU A 214 -12.45 8.16 16.57
N SER A 215 -11.21 7.82 16.19
CA SER A 215 -10.61 8.32 14.95
C SER A 215 -11.35 7.77 13.73
N LEU A 216 -11.64 8.68 12.80
CA LEU A 216 -12.21 8.36 11.50
C LEU A 216 -11.19 7.55 10.67
N GLN A 217 -11.58 6.38 10.17
CA GLN A 217 -10.67 5.45 9.50
C GLN A 217 -10.92 5.39 7.99
N THR A 218 -12.18 5.30 7.60
CA THR A 218 -12.60 4.94 6.25
C THR A 218 -13.78 5.76 5.77
N ILE A 219 -13.91 5.81 4.45
CA ILE A 219 -14.90 6.53 3.67
C ILE A 219 -15.31 5.58 2.55
N GLY A 220 -16.60 5.45 2.25
CA GLY A 220 -17.12 4.44 1.34
C GLY A 220 -17.50 3.14 2.06
N THR A 221 -17.19 1.98 1.49
CA THR A 221 -17.66 0.67 1.98
C THR A 221 -17.20 0.35 3.42
N ALA A 222 -18.07 -0.26 4.25
CA ALA A 222 -17.74 -0.65 5.62
C ALA A 222 -16.58 -1.65 5.67
N THR A 223 -15.69 -1.52 6.64
CA THR A 223 -14.57 -2.47 6.85
C THR A 223 -14.78 -3.48 7.98
N TYR A 224 -15.78 -3.25 8.85
CA TYR A 224 -15.97 -4.02 10.08
C TYR A 224 -17.31 -4.79 10.18
N ARG A 225 -18.21 -4.69 9.18
CA ARG A 225 -19.55 -5.31 9.28
C ARG A 225 -19.66 -6.72 8.70
N LYS A 226 -20.67 -7.44 9.20
CA LYS A 226 -21.07 -8.77 8.75
C LYS A 226 -21.33 -8.80 7.22
N PRO A 227 -21.08 -9.93 6.53
CA PRO A 227 -21.22 -10.06 5.07
C PRO A 227 -22.60 -9.74 4.49
N GLU A 228 -23.63 -9.64 5.34
CA GLU A 228 -25.04 -9.51 4.98
C GLU A 228 -25.47 -8.05 4.72
N VAL A 229 -24.69 -7.05 5.16
CA VAL A 229 -25.00 -5.63 4.95
C VAL A 229 -24.24 -5.16 3.72
N ASN A 230 -24.94 -5.02 2.59
CA ASN A 230 -24.34 -4.52 1.35
C ASN A 230 -24.04 -3.02 1.49
N THR A 231 -22.89 -2.66 2.07
CA THR A 231 -22.56 -1.28 2.42
C THR A 231 -21.87 -0.53 1.28
N GLN A 232 -22.61 -0.14 0.24
CA GLN A 232 -22.04 0.47 -0.97
C GLN A 232 -22.53 1.91 -1.14
N CYS A 233 -21.62 2.84 -1.41
CA CYS A 233 -21.94 4.19 -1.86
C CYS A 233 -21.88 4.24 -3.39
N ASP A 234 -22.68 5.10 -4.03
CA ASP A 234 -22.46 5.40 -5.45
C ASP A 234 -21.27 6.37 -5.59
N CYS A 235 -21.41 7.40 -6.42
CA CYS A 235 -20.42 8.45 -6.58
C CYS A 235 -20.40 9.42 -5.41
N LEU A 236 -19.21 9.67 -4.86
CA LEU A 236 -18.91 10.76 -3.92
C LEU A 236 -17.98 11.78 -4.59
N ASP A 237 -18.15 13.05 -4.21
CA ASP A 237 -17.35 14.17 -4.71
C ASP A 237 -17.19 15.26 -3.64
N ASP A 238 -16.22 16.15 -3.83
CA ASP A 238 -16.01 17.40 -3.07
C ASP A 238 -16.15 17.23 -1.55
N MET A 239 -15.15 16.60 -0.94
CA MET A 239 -15.20 16.25 0.47
C MET A 239 -14.42 17.25 1.33
N PHE A 240 -15.05 17.70 2.42
CA PHE A 240 -14.50 18.67 3.36
C PHE A 240 -14.63 18.21 4.82
N ILE A 241 -13.58 18.44 5.60
CA ILE A 241 -13.55 18.19 7.05
C ILE A 241 -13.04 19.45 7.76
N PHE A 242 -13.73 19.89 8.80
CA PHE A 242 -13.35 21.02 9.65
C PHE A 242 -13.27 20.58 11.12
N ASN A 243 -12.40 21.19 11.91
CA ASN A 243 -12.30 20.99 13.37
C ASN A 243 -13.16 22.00 14.15
N ARG A 244 -14.23 22.51 13.52
CA ARG A 244 -15.26 23.33 14.14
C ARG A 244 -16.63 22.99 13.59
N ALA A 245 -17.68 23.29 14.35
CA ALA A 245 -19.06 23.23 13.87
C ALA A 245 -19.33 24.44 12.98
N LEU A 246 -19.61 24.22 11.70
CA LEU A 246 -20.13 25.25 10.81
C LEU A 246 -21.62 25.52 11.15
N ASN A 247 -22.04 26.77 11.06
CA ASN A 247 -23.46 27.11 11.21
C ASN A 247 -24.22 26.90 9.88
N GLN A 248 -25.56 27.00 9.91
CA GLN A 248 -26.40 26.75 8.71
C GLN A 248 -26.05 27.65 7.52
N ALA A 249 -25.74 28.93 7.76
CA ALA A 249 -25.38 29.83 6.67
C ALA A 249 -24.04 29.43 6.03
N GLU A 250 -23.07 29.01 6.85
CA GLU A 250 -21.78 28.48 6.39
C GLU A 250 -21.93 27.15 5.63
N ILE A 251 -22.80 26.24 6.09
CA ILE A 251 -23.11 25.00 5.37
C ILE A 251 -23.83 25.28 4.04
N GLY A 252 -24.74 26.25 4.00
CA GLY A 252 -25.38 26.70 2.76
C GLY A 252 -24.44 27.43 1.79
N GLN A 253 -23.32 27.97 2.27
CA GLN A 253 -22.23 28.46 1.43
C GLN A 253 -21.36 27.30 0.93
N LEU A 254 -20.96 26.40 1.84
CA LEU A 254 -20.12 25.24 1.52
C LEU A 254 -20.77 24.34 0.45
N SER A 255 -22.09 24.15 0.49
CA SER A 255 -22.80 23.35 -0.52
C SER A 255 -22.61 23.93 -1.93
N LYS A 256 -22.35 25.22 -2.10
CA LYS A 256 -22.13 25.85 -3.41
C LYS A 256 -20.68 25.77 -3.89
N VAL A 257 -19.75 25.40 -3.02
CA VAL A 257 -18.32 25.29 -3.34
C VAL A 257 -18.08 24.05 -4.19
N ARG A 258 -17.20 24.18 -5.19
CA ARG A 258 -16.68 23.09 -6.02
C ARG A 258 -15.18 23.15 -6.04
N LEU A 259 -14.50 22.02 -5.89
CA LEU A 259 -13.06 21.96 -6.08
C LEU A 259 -12.72 22.03 -7.58
N PRO A 260 -11.58 22.61 -7.98
CA PRO A 260 -11.20 22.71 -9.39
C PRO A 260 -11.03 21.34 -10.06
N ILE A 261 -11.41 21.25 -11.34
CA ILE A 261 -11.12 20.11 -12.23
C ILE A 261 -9.87 20.45 -13.05
N HIS A 262 -8.80 19.65 -13.01
CA HIS A 262 -7.64 19.88 -13.88
C HIS A 262 -7.82 19.15 -15.23
N GLU A 263 -7.96 19.91 -16.32
CA GLU A 263 -7.83 19.35 -17.68
C GLU A 263 -6.35 19.24 -18.07
N PRO A 264 -5.93 18.15 -18.76
CA PRO A 264 -4.55 18.00 -19.21
C PRO A 264 -4.21 19.08 -20.26
N THR A 265 -3.00 19.65 -20.18
CA THR A 265 -2.61 20.72 -21.10
C THR A 265 -2.12 20.16 -22.44
N PRO A 266 -2.21 20.91 -23.57
CA PRO A 266 -1.65 20.50 -24.86
C PRO A 266 -0.15 20.16 -24.83
N ALA A 267 0.60 20.69 -23.85
CA ALA A 267 2.01 20.35 -23.65
C ALA A 267 2.21 18.90 -23.16
N ASP A 268 1.26 18.37 -22.40
CA ASP A 268 1.24 16.98 -21.94
C ASP A 268 0.94 16.00 -23.09
N LEU A 269 0.29 16.48 -24.16
CA LEU A 269 -0.01 15.72 -25.38
C LEU A 269 1.13 15.80 -26.41
N ALA A 270 1.86 16.92 -26.49
CA ALA A 270 2.97 17.09 -27.42
C ALA A 270 4.22 16.24 -27.07
N GLY A 271 4.41 15.89 -25.80
CA GLY A 271 5.50 15.01 -25.34
C GLY A 271 5.33 13.53 -25.70
N GLN A 272 4.19 13.13 -26.27
CA GLN A 272 3.88 11.74 -26.62
C GLN A 272 4.06 11.41 -28.11
N ILE A 273 4.49 12.37 -28.96
CA ILE A 273 4.56 12.18 -30.42
C ILE A 273 5.90 12.67 -31.01
N SER A 274 7.01 12.00 -30.68
CA SER A 274 8.20 12.04 -31.54
C SER A 274 8.24 10.77 -32.39
N ARG A 275 7.80 10.89 -33.66
CA ARG A 275 7.98 9.82 -34.66
C ARG A 275 9.48 9.64 -34.95
N PRO A 276 9.99 8.39 -35.04
CA PRO A 276 11.36 8.15 -35.48
C PRO A 276 11.57 8.63 -36.91
N THR A 277 12.78 9.07 -37.21
CA THR A 277 13.12 9.63 -38.53
C THR A 277 13.14 8.54 -39.62
N PRO A 278 12.90 8.87 -40.90
CA PRO A 278 12.95 7.90 -42.01
C PRO A 278 14.29 7.14 -42.11
N ALA A 279 15.40 7.72 -41.61
CA ALA A 279 16.71 7.08 -41.55
C ALA A 279 16.79 5.99 -40.45
N GLU A 280 16.14 6.20 -39.31
CA GLU A 280 16.01 5.20 -38.25
C GLU A 280 15.06 4.06 -38.64
N LEU A 281 14.06 4.32 -39.49
CA LEU A 281 13.23 3.27 -40.10
C LEU A 281 14.00 2.41 -41.11
N ALA A 282 14.98 2.97 -41.83
CA ALA A 282 15.76 2.23 -42.83
C ALA A 282 16.76 1.26 -42.18
N ALA A 283 17.37 1.65 -41.05
CA ALA A 283 18.30 0.79 -40.30
C ALA A 283 17.58 -0.40 -39.62
N ASN A 284 16.36 -0.19 -39.13
CA ASN A 284 15.58 -1.24 -38.47
C ASN A 284 14.92 -2.23 -39.44
N ARG A 285 14.78 -1.88 -40.72
CA ARG A 285 14.19 -2.75 -41.75
C ARG A 285 15.13 -3.83 -42.28
N ALA A 286 16.44 -3.74 -42.02
CA ALA A 286 17.43 -4.69 -42.53
C ALA A 286 17.77 -5.83 -41.56
N ALA A 287 17.36 -5.73 -40.28
CA ALA A 287 17.81 -6.68 -39.26
C ALA A 287 16.81 -7.79 -38.93
N ASN A 288 15.51 -7.64 -39.17
CA ASN A 288 14.52 -8.64 -38.76
C ASN A 288 13.28 -8.65 -39.68
N HIS A 289 13.30 -9.50 -40.72
CA HIS A 289 12.18 -10.37 -41.12
C HIS A 289 12.60 -11.30 -42.29
N PRO A 290 12.04 -12.51 -42.38
CA PRO A 290 10.90 -12.67 -43.29
C PRO A 290 9.59 -12.89 -42.55
N GLU A 291 8.56 -12.31 -43.15
CA GLU A 291 7.16 -12.27 -42.76
C GLU A 291 6.47 -13.64 -42.88
N ALA A 292 5.45 -13.84 -42.06
CA ALA A 292 4.19 -14.37 -42.56
C ALA A 292 3.04 -13.61 -41.87
N ASN A 293 2.32 -12.85 -42.70
CA ASN A 293 1.11 -12.11 -42.37
C ASN A 293 0.05 -13.00 -41.70
N ASN A 294 -0.52 -12.51 -40.60
CA ASN A 294 -1.96 -12.67 -40.36
C ASN A 294 -2.48 -11.53 -39.47
N PRO A 295 -3.69 -11.00 -39.74
CA PRO A 295 -4.28 -9.93 -38.95
C PRO A 295 -4.60 -10.42 -37.53
N ALA A 296 -4.48 -9.52 -36.55
CA ALA A 296 -4.79 -9.77 -35.15
C ALA A 296 -6.17 -10.46 -34.98
N PRO A 297 -6.26 -11.62 -34.31
CA PRO A 297 -7.54 -12.18 -33.93
C PRO A 297 -8.13 -11.35 -32.79
N ASN A 298 -9.37 -10.95 -33.01
CA ASN A 298 -10.34 -10.46 -32.04
C ASN A 298 -10.26 -11.20 -30.69
N VAL A 299 -9.77 -10.55 -29.62
CA VAL A 299 -9.64 -11.14 -28.26
C VAL A 299 -10.95 -11.01 -27.47
N ALA A 300 -12.05 -11.48 -28.05
CA ALA A 300 -13.37 -11.47 -27.40
C ALA A 300 -14.09 -12.83 -27.49
N ALA A 301 -13.38 -13.94 -27.78
CA ALA A 301 -14.02 -15.23 -28.03
C ALA A 301 -13.46 -16.46 -27.29
N ASN A 302 -12.45 -16.34 -26.39
CA ASN A 302 -11.79 -17.53 -25.82
C ASN A 302 -11.85 -17.73 -24.29
N ASP A 303 -12.46 -16.82 -23.52
CA ASP A 303 -12.50 -16.95 -22.04
C ASP A 303 -13.36 -18.11 -21.54
N ASN A 304 -14.34 -18.56 -22.33
CA ASN A 304 -15.24 -19.65 -21.93
C ASN A 304 -14.54 -21.03 -21.89
N GLY A 305 -13.52 -21.25 -22.73
CA GLY A 305 -12.76 -22.52 -22.77
C GLY A 305 -11.72 -22.60 -21.65
N ALA A 306 -10.92 -21.55 -21.48
CA ALA A 306 -9.90 -21.48 -20.43
C ALA A 306 -10.50 -21.54 -19.01
N SER A 307 -11.69 -20.95 -18.80
CA SER A 307 -12.42 -21.06 -17.53
C SER A 307 -12.91 -22.48 -17.25
N ALA A 308 -13.30 -23.25 -18.28
CA ALA A 308 -13.72 -24.64 -18.12
C ALA A 308 -12.53 -25.55 -17.80
N ASP A 309 -11.39 -25.33 -18.47
CA ASP A 309 -10.14 -26.04 -18.21
C ASP A 309 -9.61 -25.74 -16.80
N ALA A 310 -9.70 -24.49 -16.35
CA ALA A 310 -9.34 -24.10 -14.98
C ALA A 310 -10.23 -24.79 -13.92
N ALA A 311 -11.54 -24.86 -14.16
CA ALA A 311 -12.44 -25.58 -13.26
C ALA A 311 -12.14 -27.08 -13.20
N GLU A 312 -11.74 -27.68 -14.33
CA GLU A 312 -11.34 -29.08 -14.38
C GLU A 312 -10.00 -29.34 -13.67
N LEU A 313 -9.04 -28.41 -13.78
CA LEU A 313 -7.82 -28.44 -13.00
C LEU A 313 -8.10 -28.38 -11.49
N VAL A 314 -9.02 -27.53 -11.03
CA VAL A 314 -9.43 -27.50 -9.62
C VAL A 314 -10.01 -28.85 -9.17
N LYS A 315 -10.93 -29.43 -9.95
CA LYS A 315 -11.52 -30.74 -9.62
C LYS A 315 -10.46 -31.84 -9.56
N THR A 316 -9.53 -31.83 -10.52
CA THR A 316 -8.47 -32.83 -10.65
C THR A 316 -7.47 -32.74 -9.50
N TYR A 317 -7.10 -31.51 -9.10
CA TYR A 317 -5.98 -31.26 -8.19
C TYR A 317 -6.39 -30.76 -6.80
N ARG A 318 -7.69 -30.74 -6.46
CA ARG A 318 -8.19 -30.31 -5.14
C ARG A 318 -7.46 -30.95 -3.95
N ASN A 319 -7.12 -32.23 -4.04
CA ASN A 319 -6.42 -32.97 -2.97
C ASN A 319 -4.91 -32.68 -2.93
N SER A 320 -4.42 -31.88 -3.87
CA SER A 320 -3.02 -31.50 -4.03
C SER A 320 -2.82 -29.99 -3.87
N LEU A 321 -3.88 -29.23 -3.55
CA LEU A 321 -3.79 -27.86 -3.06
C LEU A 321 -3.79 -27.89 -1.53
N VAL A 322 -2.89 -27.11 -0.92
CA VAL A 322 -2.63 -27.14 0.51
C VAL A 322 -2.73 -25.74 1.10
N PHE A 323 -3.50 -25.62 2.18
CA PHE A 323 -3.52 -24.46 3.04
C PHE A 323 -2.42 -24.57 4.08
N VAL A 324 -1.62 -23.52 4.19
CA VAL A 324 -0.61 -23.36 5.23
C VAL A 324 -1.18 -22.40 6.26
N SER A 325 -1.29 -22.86 7.50
CA SER A 325 -1.90 -22.07 8.59
C SER A 325 -1.09 -22.19 9.87
N GLY A 326 -1.04 -21.14 10.69
CA GLY A 326 -0.41 -21.18 12.00
C GLY A 326 -0.75 -19.94 12.80
N THR A 327 -0.10 -19.75 13.94
CA THR A 327 -0.57 -18.80 14.97
C THR A 327 -0.62 -17.35 14.48
N ASN A 328 0.26 -16.97 13.56
CA ASN A 328 0.47 -15.57 13.15
C ASN A 328 0.31 -15.34 11.63
N GLY A 329 -0.21 -16.31 10.87
CA GLY A 329 -0.31 -16.15 9.42
C GLY A 329 -0.92 -17.34 8.69
N ALA A 330 -1.24 -17.08 7.42
CA ALA A 330 -1.75 -18.06 6.48
C ALA A 330 -1.06 -17.89 5.12
N GLY A 331 -1.01 -18.97 4.36
CA GLY A 331 -0.52 -19.00 2.99
C GLY A 331 -1.03 -20.23 2.26
N SER A 332 -0.48 -20.45 1.07
CA SER A 332 -0.85 -21.55 0.20
C SER A 332 0.35 -22.43 -0.11
N GLY A 333 0.07 -23.62 -0.62
CA GLY A 333 1.04 -24.60 -1.05
C GLY A 333 0.40 -25.63 -1.95
N PHE A 334 1.20 -26.52 -2.51
CA PHE A 334 0.68 -27.60 -3.36
C PHE A 334 1.60 -28.81 -3.37
N LEU A 335 1.02 -29.99 -3.58
CA LEU A 335 1.72 -31.24 -3.75
C LEU A 335 2.15 -31.39 -5.21
N ALA A 336 3.43 -31.60 -5.45
CA ALA A 336 3.96 -31.84 -6.79
C ALA A 336 5.02 -32.94 -6.79
N THR A 337 5.19 -33.57 -7.95
CA THR A 337 6.27 -34.53 -8.19
C THR A 337 7.52 -33.75 -8.58
N TYR A 338 8.63 -34.03 -7.88
CA TYR A 338 9.93 -33.44 -8.16
C TYR A 338 11.02 -34.50 -8.01
N GLY A 339 11.83 -34.69 -9.06
CA GLY A 339 12.75 -35.82 -9.15
C GLY A 339 11.99 -37.16 -9.04
N LYS A 340 12.34 -37.97 -8.04
CA LYS A 340 11.71 -39.29 -7.79
C LYS A 340 10.69 -39.29 -6.64
N GLY A 341 10.37 -38.13 -6.07
CA GLY A 341 9.53 -38.02 -4.87
C GLY A 341 8.34 -37.07 -5.02
N SER A 342 7.42 -37.15 -4.06
CA SER A 342 6.32 -36.21 -3.86
C SER A 342 6.67 -35.21 -2.77
N PHE A 343 6.41 -33.94 -3.04
CA PHE A 343 6.76 -32.84 -2.16
C PHE A 343 5.64 -31.82 -2.07
N LEU A 344 5.48 -31.23 -0.90
CA LEU A 344 4.73 -29.99 -0.70
C LEU A 344 5.64 -28.80 -1.01
N PHE A 345 5.23 -27.95 -1.93
CA PHE A 345 5.86 -26.66 -2.23
C PHE A 345 5.09 -25.51 -1.60
N THR A 346 5.81 -24.52 -1.09
CA THR A 346 5.29 -23.21 -0.64
C THR A 346 6.43 -22.18 -0.69
N ASN A 347 6.18 -20.93 -0.30
CA ASN A 347 7.25 -19.94 -0.18
C ASN A 347 8.07 -20.09 1.11
N ALA A 348 9.32 -19.64 1.07
CA ALA A 348 10.16 -19.58 2.26
C ALA A 348 9.66 -18.52 3.25
N HIS A 349 9.14 -17.39 2.78
CA HIS A 349 8.53 -16.38 3.65
C HIS A 349 7.27 -16.90 4.35
N VAL A 350 6.45 -17.72 3.67
CA VAL A 350 5.29 -18.37 4.28
C VAL A 350 5.75 -19.36 5.36
N ALA A 351 6.73 -20.22 5.03
CA ALA A 351 7.29 -21.15 6.01
C ALA A 351 7.95 -20.45 7.22
N ALA A 352 8.55 -19.27 7.01
CA ALA A 352 9.18 -18.47 8.06
C ALA A 352 8.15 -17.74 8.94
N GLY A 353 7.05 -17.26 8.37
CA GLY A 353 6.01 -16.51 9.08
C GLY A 353 5.04 -17.36 9.88
N VAL A 354 4.92 -18.65 9.55
CA VAL A 354 3.93 -19.54 10.16
C VAL A 354 4.54 -20.37 11.30
N LYS A 355 4.43 -19.86 12.54
CA LYS A 355 4.80 -20.61 13.75
C LYS A 355 3.83 -21.78 13.96
N GLY A 356 4.36 -23.01 14.08
CA GLY A 356 3.56 -24.22 14.27
C GLY A 356 2.68 -24.57 13.07
N ALA A 357 3.24 -24.44 11.85
CA ALA A 357 2.49 -24.61 10.60
C ALA A 357 1.73 -25.95 10.53
N GLY A 358 0.41 -25.84 10.39
CA GLY A 358 -0.46 -26.92 9.98
C GLY A 358 -0.69 -26.88 8.47
N PHE A 359 -0.54 -28.03 7.84
CA PHE A 359 -0.77 -28.23 6.41
C PHE A 359 -2.04 -29.04 6.20
N LYS A 360 -3.01 -28.48 5.49
CA LYS A 360 -4.28 -29.16 5.20
C LYS A 360 -4.61 -29.08 3.72
N THR A 361 -5.09 -30.16 3.12
CA THR A 361 -5.62 -30.12 1.76
C THR A 361 -6.91 -29.31 1.69
N LEU A 362 -7.41 -29.00 0.49
CA LEU A 362 -8.73 -28.38 0.32
C LEU A 362 -9.86 -29.19 0.98
N ASN A 363 -9.72 -30.51 1.11
CA ASN A 363 -10.73 -31.35 1.76
C ASN A 363 -10.63 -31.35 3.30
N GLY A 364 -9.64 -30.65 3.85
CA GLY A 364 -9.35 -30.63 5.28
C GLY A 364 -8.42 -31.75 5.75
N ASP A 365 -7.94 -32.62 4.85
CA ASP A 365 -7.02 -33.71 5.21
C ASP A 365 -5.68 -33.15 5.65
N ALA A 366 -5.15 -33.63 6.77
CA ALA A 366 -3.83 -33.21 7.25
C ALA A 366 -2.73 -33.77 6.35
N VAL A 367 -1.86 -32.89 5.84
CA VAL A 367 -0.68 -33.28 5.05
C VAL A 367 0.49 -33.47 5.99
N GLN A 368 0.95 -34.71 6.12
CA GLN A 368 2.15 -35.03 6.90
C GLN A 368 3.40 -34.68 6.09
N VAL A 369 4.25 -33.83 6.66
CA VAL A 369 5.50 -33.37 6.06
C VAL A 369 6.71 -33.98 6.78
N GLY A 370 7.74 -34.31 6.01
CA GLY A 370 9.00 -34.86 6.46
C GLY A 370 10.15 -33.87 6.28
N ALA A 371 11.28 -34.36 5.75
CA ALA A 371 12.45 -33.54 5.49
C ALA A 371 12.13 -32.34 4.61
N ALA A 372 12.64 -31.16 4.98
CA ALA A 372 12.36 -29.90 4.32
C ALA A 372 13.65 -29.26 3.79
N SER A 373 13.56 -28.54 2.69
CA SER A 373 14.67 -27.80 2.10
C SER A 373 14.22 -26.46 1.52
N ALA A 374 15.03 -25.41 1.69
CA ALA A 374 14.84 -24.11 1.07
C ALA A 374 15.67 -24.01 -0.23
N ALA A 375 15.11 -23.41 -1.27
CA ALA A 375 15.79 -23.20 -2.54
C ALA A 375 16.77 -22.02 -2.44
N VAL A 376 18.03 -22.23 -2.82
CA VAL A 376 19.02 -21.14 -2.91
C VAL A 376 18.65 -20.20 -4.05
N GLY A 377 18.64 -18.89 -3.80
CA GLY A 377 18.30 -17.84 -4.74
C GLY A 377 16.81 -17.68 -5.05
N HIS A 378 15.93 -18.44 -4.35
CA HIS A 378 14.49 -18.44 -4.60
C HIS A 378 13.72 -18.32 -3.28
N ASP A 379 12.48 -17.83 -3.34
CA ASP A 379 11.55 -17.84 -2.21
C ASP A 379 10.68 -19.12 -2.29
N ILE A 380 11.32 -20.28 -2.18
CA ILE A 380 10.65 -21.58 -2.27
C ILE A 380 11.17 -22.50 -1.17
N VAL A 381 10.25 -23.21 -0.51
CA VAL A 381 10.52 -24.37 0.34
C VAL A 381 9.82 -25.59 -0.25
N LEU A 382 10.52 -26.72 -0.26
CA LEU A 382 9.93 -28.03 -0.49
C LEU A 382 10.00 -28.86 0.79
N MET A 383 8.95 -29.66 1.01
CA MET A 383 8.84 -30.58 2.14
C MET A 383 8.44 -31.95 1.61
N GLN A 384 9.19 -32.99 1.96
CA GLN A 384 8.87 -34.35 1.56
C GLN A 384 7.51 -34.75 2.14
N THR A 385 6.66 -35.38 1.34
CA THR A 385 5.39 -35.92 1.83
C THR A 385 5.28 -37.39 1.50
N ALA A 386 4.39 -38.10 2.21
CA ALA A 386 3.87 -39.34 1.67
C ALA A 386 3.14 -39.06 0.33
N PRO A 387 3.08 -40.02 -0.59
CA PRO A 387 2.21 -39.90 -1.77
C PRO A 387 0.77 -39.64 -1.32
N GLY A 388 0.15 -38.58 -1.85
CA GLY A 388 -1.22 -38.18 -1.51
C GLY A 388 -1.80 -37.27 -2.59
N GLY A 389 -3.09 -37.44 -2.89
CA GLY A 389 -3.74 -36.77 -4.02
C GLY A 389 -3.12 -37.14 -5.38
N LYS A 390 -3.48 -36.40 -6.43
CA LYS A 390 -2.79 -36.46 -7.73
C LYS A 390 -1.78 -35.30 -7.77
N PRO A 391 -0.49 -35.52 -7.47
CA PRO A 391 0.48 -34.43 -7.41
C PRO A 391 0.58 -33.71 -8.75
N PHE A 392 0.79 -32.40 -8.70
CA PHE A 392 1.08 -31.61 -9.88
C PHE A 392 2.40 -32.04 -10.54
N GLU A 393 2.49 -31.84 -11.85
CA GLU A 393 3.75 -31.93 -12.59
C GLU A 393 4.38 -30.54 -12.70
N ILE A 394 5.70 -30.47 -12.50
CA ILE A 394 6.48 -29.24 -12.64
C ILE A 394 7.05 -29.18 -14.06
N MET A 395 6.86 -28.05 -14.74
CA MET A 395 7.49 -27.79 -16.03
C MET A 395 9.00 -27.63 -15.85
N GLN A 396 9.81 -28.48 -16.50
CA GLN A 396 11.27 -28.52 -16.33
C GLN A 396 12.04 -27.55 -17.27
N GLY A 397 11.34 -26.87 -18.17
CA GLY A 397 11.92 -25.89 -19.09
C GLY A 397 10.92 -24.80 -19.42
N VAL A 398 10.62 -23.94 -18.44
CA VAL A 398 9.60 -22.88 -18.57
C VAL A 398 9.94 -21.92 -19.71
N ASP A 399 11.22 -21.59 -19.91
CA ASP A 399 11.70 -20.74 -21.00
C ASP A 399 11.65 -21.39 -22.39
N LYS A 400 11.35 -22.69 -22.47
CA LYS A 400 11.30 -23.46 -23.72
C LYS A 400 9.90 -23.96 -24.06
N GLU A 401 9.11 -24.27 -23.03
CA GLU A 401 7.80 -24.91 -23.17
C GLU A 401 6.63 -23.93 -22.97
N ALA A 402 6.86 -22.77 -22.35
CA ALA A 402 5.85 -21.72 -22.19
C ALA A 402 6.25 -20.45 -22.96
N ALA A 403 5.25 -19.69 -23.37
CA ALA A 403 5.39 -18.44 -24.11
C ALA A 403 4.68 -17.27 -23.40
N ILE A 404 5.15 -16.06 -23.67
CA ILE A 404 4.43 -14.84 -23.28
C ILE A 404 3.07 -14.83 -23.99
N GLY A 405 2.01 -14.52 -23.25
CA GLY A 405 0.63 -14.59 -23.70
C GLY A 405 -0.06 -15.92 -23.40
N ASP A 406 0.68 -16.95 -22.96
CA ASP A 406 0.05 -18.22 -22.56
C ASP A 406 -0.81 -18.03 -21.31
N ALA A 407 -2.01 -18.62 -21.34
CA ALA A 407 -2.95 -18.56 -20.24
C ALA A 407 -2.47 -19.38 -19.04
N VAL A 408 -2.63 -18.80 -17.85
CA VAL A 408 -2.31 -19.39 -16.57
C VAL A 408 -3.46 -19.28 -15.60
N VAL A 409 -3.48 -20.18 -14.62
CA VAL A 409 -4.36 -20.09 -13.47
C VAL A 409 -3.56 -20.24 -12.19
N VAL A 410 -3.85 -19.39 -11.20
CA VAL A 410 -3.31 -19.51 -9.83
C VAL A 410 -4.43 -20.04 -8.94
N LEU A 411 -4.13 -21.13 -8.23
CA LEU A 411 -5.08 -21.81 -7.35
C LEU A 411 -4.62 -21.67 -5.91
N GLY A 412 -5.38 -20.95 -5.08
CA GLY A 412 -4.90 -20.58 -3.75
C GLY A 412 -5.98 -20.18 -2.77
N ASN A 413 -5.55 -20.08 -1.52
CA ASN A 413 -6.33 -19.56 -0.41
C ASN A 413 -6.28 -18.03 -0.41
N ALA A 414 -7.10 -17.39 -1.22
CA ALA A 414 -7.18 -15.94 -1.14
C ALA A 414 -7.59 -15.53 0.29
N GLU A 415 -6.80 -14.66 0.93
CA GLU A 415 -7.03 -14.11 2.26
C GLU A 415 -7.09 -15.13 3.43
N GLY A 416 -6.75 -16.40 3.20
CA GLY A 416 -6.76 -17.39 4.28
C GLY A 416 -8.15 -17.96 4.63
N ALA A 417 -9.19 -17.65 3.85
CA ALA A 417 -10.59 -17.99 4.12
C ALA A 417 -10.93 -19.49 4.01
N GLY A 418 -9.99 -20.34 3.60
CA GLY A 418 -10.17 -21.79 3.47
C GLY A 418 -10.92 -22.20 2.21
N VAL A 419 -10.99 -21.33 1.20
CA VAL A 419 -11.62 -21.56 -0.10
C VAL A 419 -10.57 -21.44 -1.21
N VAL A 420 -10.71 -22.22 -2.28
CA VAL A 420 -9.83 -22.12 -3.46
C VAL A 420 -10.49 -21.23 -4.50
N ASN A 421 -9.81 -20.13 -4.81
CA ASN A 421 -10.18 -19.25 -5.92
C ASN A 421 -9.37 -19.59 -7.17
N THR A 422 -10.04 -19.56 -8.33
CA THR A 422 -9.38 -19.61 -9.64
C THR A 422 -9.02 -18.20 -10.07
N ILE A 423 -7.73 -17.84 -10.00
CA ILE A 423 -7.25 -16.52 -10.40
C ILE A 423 -6.61 -16.67 -11.78
N MET A 424 -7.34 -16.24 -12.81
CA MET A 424 -6.91 -16.33 -14.20
C MET A 424 -5.93 -15.21 -14.55
N GLY A 425 -5.02 -15.49 -15.48
CA GLY A 425 -4.15 -14.50 -16.10
C GLY A 425 -3.36 -15.10 -17.25
N HIS A 426 -2.30 -14.40 -17.65
CA HIS A 426 -1.38 -14.77 -18.71
C HIS A 426 0.06 -14.55 -18.26
N ILE A 427 0.98 -15.30 -18.86
CA ILE A 427 2.41 -15.01 -18.74
C ILE A 427 2.70 -13.71 -19.47
N VAL A 428 3.24 -12.72 -18.75
CA VAL A 428 3.66 -11.43 -19.33
C VAL A 428 5.17 -11.25 -19.39
N GLY A 429 5.93 -12.15 -18.73
CA GLY A 429 7.38 -12.15 -18.79
C GLY A 429 7.99 -13.45 -18.29
N ILE A 430 9.11 -13.86 -18.88
CA ILE A 430 9.90 -15.01 -18.43
C ILE A 430 11.32 -14.53 -18.21
N GLY A 431 11.75 -14.56 -16.96
CA GLY A 431 13.11 -14.23 -16.53
C GLY A 431 13.91 -15.48 -16.15
N PRO A 432 15.19 -15.31 -15.79
CA PRO A 432 16.07 -16.44 -15.45
C PRO A 432 15.59 -17.25 -14.24
N ASN A 433 14.98 -16.60 -13.24
CA ASN A 433 14.48 -17.25 -12.02
C ASN A 433 12.97 -17.04 -11.79
N LEU A 434 12.32 -16.20 -12.59
CA LEU A 434 10.98 -15.69 -12.34
C LEU A 434 10.10 -15.86 -13.58
N VAL A 435 8.82 -16.10 -13.34
CA VAL A 435 7.75 -15.88 -14.31
C VAL A 435 6.90 -14.71 -13.81
N GLU A 436 6.63 -13.75 -14.69
CA GLU A 436 5.71 -12.64 -14.43
C GLU A 436 4.37 -12.96 -15.06
N VAL A 437 3.29 -12.73 -14.32
CA VAL A 437 1.92 -12.94 -14.76
C VAL A 437 1.06 -11.72 -14.47
N ASP A 438 -0.02 -11.53 -15.21
CA ASP A 438 -1.02 -10.50 -14.93
C ASP A 438 -2.17 -11.00 -14.03
N ALA A 439 -2.11 -12.25 -13.57
CA ALA A 439 -3.06 -12.83 -12.62
C ALA A 439 -3.05 -12.03 -11.30
N PRO A 440 -4.18 -11.42 -10.87
CA PRO A 440 -4.20 -10.46 -9.76
C PRO A 440 -4.29 -11.15 -8.40
N PHE A 441 -3.29 -11.96 -8.05
CA PHE A 441 -3.27 -12.65 -6.77
C PHE A 441 -2.81 -11.75 -5.62
N VAL A 442 -3.47 -11.90 -4.48
CA VAL A 442 -3.29 -11.10 -3.24
C VAL A 442 -2.58 -11.91 -2.13
N PRO A 443 -2.16 -11.27 -1.01
CA PRO A 443 -1.64 -12.00 0.15
C PRO A 443 -2.57 -13.16 0.57
N GLY A 444 -1.98 -14.32 0.88
CA GLY A 444 -2.67 -15.60 1.08
C GLY A 444 -2.52 -16.58 -0.09
N ASN A 445 -2.41 -16.08 -1.32
CA ASN A 445 -2.06 -16.90 -2.50
C ASN A 445 -0.55 -17.17 -2.61
N SER A 446 0.26 -16.53 -1.78
CA SER A 446 1.69 -16.81 -1.70
C SER A 446 1.89 -18.30 -1.39
N GLY A 447 2.63 -18.97 -2.28
CA GLY A 447 2.93 -20.39 -2.23
C GLY A 447 2.02 -21.23 -3.14
N SER A 448 1.00 -20.63 -3.76
CA SER A 448 0.16 -21.29 -4.76
C SER A 448 0.92 -21.67 -6.03
N PRO A 449 0.49 -22.76 -6.70
CA PRO A 449 0.99 -23.08 -8.03
C PRO A 449 0.44 -22.07 -9.05
N ILE A 450 1.33 -21.54 -9.89
CA ILE A 450 0.96 -20.91 -11.16
C ILE A 450 0.97 -22.02 -12.20
N ILE A 451 -0.20 -22.35 -12.74
CA ILE A 451 -0.41 -23.49 -13.63
C ILE A 451 -0.59 -22.99 -15.05
N HIS A 452 0.21 -23.50 -15.97
CA HIS A 452 0.04 -23.27 -17.39
C HIS A 452 -1.11 -24.10 -17.93
N ILE A 453 -2.17 -23.45 -18.40
CA ILE A 453 -3.45 -24.11 -18.70
C ILE A 453 -3.28 -25.17 -19.79
N LYS A 454 -2.56 -24.83 -20.87
CA LYS A 454 -2.39 -25.72 -22.03
C LYS A 454 -1.67 -27.03 -21.69
N SER A 455 -0.72 -27.02 -20.76
CA SER A 455 0.02 -28.23 -20.38
C SER A 455 -0.44 -28.85 -19.06
N GLY A 456 -1.22 -28.13 -18.25
CA GLY A 456 -1.58 -28.52 -16.88
C GLY A 456 -0.39 -28.55 -15.90
N LYS A 457 0.80 -28.08 -16.31
CA LYS A 457 2.02 -28.11 -15.50
C LYS A 457 2.24 -26.80 -14.76
N VAL A 458 2.91 -26.89 -13.60
CA VAL A 458 3.28 -25.73 -12.80
C VAL A 458 4.49 -25.02 -13.42
N VAL A 459 4.36 -23.72 -13.66
CA VAL A 459 5.42 -22.84 -14.21
C VAL A 459 6.09 -21.98 -13.14
N GLY A 460 5.48 -21.84 -11.96
CA GLY A 460 6.09 -21.15 -10.84
C GLY A 460 5.30 -21.23 -9.54
N VAL A 461 5.92 -20.79 -8.46
CA VAL A 461 5.31 -20.64 -7.13
C VAL A 461 5.02 -19.15 -6.91
N ALA A 462 3.75 -18.77 -6.79
CA ALA A 462 3.33 -17.38 -6.58
C ALA A 462 3.98 -16.81 -5.31
N THR A 463 4.50 -15.58 -5.35
CA THR A 463 5.21 -14.98 -4.21
C THR A 463 4.76 -13.53 -3.97
N TYR A 464 5.46 -12.55 -4.55
CA TYR A 464 5.35 -11.13 -4.23
C TYR A 464 4.77 -10.30 -5.39
N VAL A 465 4.42 -9.06 -5.02
CA VAL A 465 4.00 -8.01 -5.93
C VAL A 465 5.05 -6.89 -5.91
N MET A 466 5.59 -6.52 -7.06
CA MET A 466 6.35 -5.26 -7.16
C MET A 466 5.41 -4.12 -7.47
N ILE A 467 5.49 -3.06 -6.68
CA ILE A 467 4.77 -1.81 -6.92
C ILE A 467 5.75 -0.82 -7.51
N ASN A 468 5.68 -0.62 -8.83
CA ASN A 468 6.43 0.46 -9.46
C ASN A 468 5.68 1.76 -9.23
N LYS A 469 6.23 2.62 -8.37
CA LYS A 469 5.77 4.01 -8.15
C LYS A 469 6.54 5.02 -8.98
N MET A 470 7.63 4.61 -9.63
CA MET A 470 8.43 5.44 -10.52
C MET A 470 8.68 4.73 -11.84
N ASP A 471 8.72 5.50 -12.91
CA ASP A 471 9.08 5.03 -14.22
C ASP A 471 10.55 4.58 -14.20
N PRO A 472 10.86 3.34 -14.62
CA PRO A 472 12.19 2.77 -14.48
C PRO A 472 13.24 3.47 -15.36
N VAL A 473 12.82 4.16 -16.42
CA VAL A 473 13.67 4.88 -17.39
C VAL A 473 13.82 6.34 -16.99
N THR A 474 12.70 7.04 -16.79
CA THR A 474 12.69 8.49 -16.53
C THR A 474 12.90 8.83 -15.06
N LYS A 475 12.79 7.84 -14.16
CA LYS A 475 12.85 8.00 -12.69
C LYS A 475 11.83 8.99 -12.14
N LYS A 476 10.78 9.31 -12.90
CA LYS A 476 9.66 10.17 -12.47
C LYS A 476 8.58 9.33 -11.80
N PRO A 477 7.78 9.90 -10.89
CA PRO A 477 6.63 9.20 -10.31
C PRO A 477 5.65 8.73 -11.39
N LEU A 478 5.16 7.48 -11.28
CA LEU A 478 4.10 6.95 -12.13
C LEU A 478 2.75 7.47 -11.62
N SER A 479 1.90 7.93 -12.53
CA SER A 479 0.54 8.40 -12.22
C SER A 479 -0.38 7.30 -11.68
N LYS A 480 -0.05 6.03 -11.95
CA LYS A 480 -0.65 4.85 -11.33
C LYS A 480 0.46 3.89 -10.89
N PRO A 481 0.48 3.43 -9.63
CA PRO A 481 1.39 2.36 -9.24
C PRO A 481 1.09 1.10 -10.05
N VAL A 482 2.10 0.56 -10.75
CA VAL A 482 1.93 -0.68 -11.51
C VAL A 482 2.26 -1.84 -10.58
N LEU A 483 1.25 -2.69 -10.32
CA LEU A 483 1.44 -3.97 -9.65
C LEU A 483 1.95 -4.98 -10.67
N ARG A 484 3.04 -5.64 -10.34
CA ARG A 484 3.61 -6.73 -11.15
C ARG A 484 3.63 -7.98 -10.28
N HIS A 485 3.00 -9.05 -10.75
CA HIS A 485 2.87 -10.29 -10.00
C HIS A 485 3.89 -11.32 -10.49
N PHE A 486 4.59 -11.95 -9.56
CA PHE A 486 5.67 -12.89 -9.89
C PHE A 486 5.50 -14.23 -9.20
N GLY A 487 5.95 -15.27 -9.90
CA GLY A 487 6.27 -16.55 -9.28
C GLY A 487 7.73 -16.93 -9.49
N TYR A 488 8.31 -17.61 -8.52
CA TYR A 488 9.62 -18.23 -8.69
C TYR A 488 9.48 -19.52 -9.49
N ARG A 489 10.34 -19.66 -10.50
CA ARG A 489 10.45 -20.85 -11.32
C ARG A 489 11.11 -21.97 -10.52
N ILE A 490 10.52 -23.17 -10.54
CA ILE A 490 11.09 -24.33 -9.83
C ILE A 490 12.22 -24.97 -10.66
N ASP A 491 12.12 -24.88 -11.99
CA ASP A 491 13.14 -25.40 -12.92
C ASP A 491 14.45 -24.61 -12.89
N SER A 492 14.45 -23.38 -12.38
CA SER A 492 15.66 -22.57 -12.20
C SER A 492 16.40 -22.82 -10.88
N VAL A 493 15.87 -23.67 -9.99
CA VAL A 493 16.52 -23.97 -8.71
C VAL A 493 17.75 -24.84 -8.92
N LYS A 494 18.92 -24.32 -8.53
CA LYS A 494 20.22 -25.00 -8.71
C LYS A 494 20.70 -25.75 -7.46
N ALA A 495 20.24 -25.34 -6.28
CA ALA A 495 20.66 -25.91 -5.01
C ALA A 495 19.57 -25.80 -3.95
N TRP A 496 19.53 -26.77 -3.05
CA TRP A 496 18.59 -26.88 -1.94
C TRP A 496 19.37 -26.93 -0.61
N GLN A 497 19.00 -26.08 0.35
CA GLN A 497 19.55 -26.08 1.71
C GLN A 497 18.60 -26.84 2.65
N PRO A 498 19.04 -27.92 3.30
CA PRO A 498 18.23 -28.62 4.29
C PRO A 498 17.79 -27.72 5.44
N ILE A 499 16.51 -27.76 5.79
CA ILE A 499 15.91 -26.97 6.86
C ILE A 499 15.99 -27.74 8.18
N ASN A 500 16.66 -27.13 9.16
CA ASN A 500 16.45 -27.40 10.57
C ASN A 500 15.43 -26.38 11.07
N TRP A 501 14.21 -26.82 11.40
CA TRP A 501 13.11 -25.92 11.74
C TRP A 501 13.39 -25.01 12.94
N ALA A 502 14.13 -25.50 13.94
CA ALA A 502 14.50 -24.67 15.08
C ALA A 502 15.46 -23.54 14.67
N ALA A 503 16.48 -23.86 13.87
CA ALA A 503 17.42 -22.86 13.35
C ALA A 503 16.73 -21.89 12.36
N PHE A 504 15.86 -22.40 11.49
CA PHE A 504 15.13 -21.59 10.51
C PHE A 504 14.16 -20.61 11.19
N ALA A 505 13.41 -21.07 12.21
CA ALA A 505 12.53 -20.20 13.01
C ALA A 505 13.32 -19.17 13.83
N ALA A 506 14.48 -19.55 14.39
CA ALA A 506 15.33 -18.61 15.10
C ALA A 506 15.87 -17.50 14.16
N GLN A 507 16.32 -17.86 12.96
CA GLN A 507 16.77 -16.89 11.96
C GLN A 507 15.62 -16.01 11.44
N ALA A 508 14.42 -16.57 11.27
CA ALA A 508 13.22 -15.78 10.95
C ALA A 508 12.92 -14.73 12.01
N ALA A 509 12.98 -15.09 13.30
CA ALA A 509 12.79 -14.15 14.41
C ALA A 509 13.87 -13.06 14.46
N THR A 510 15.14 -13.40 14.19
CA THR A 510 16.21 -12.41 14.03
C THR A 510 15.88 -11.42 12.91
N MET A 511 15.40 -11.92 11.78
CA MET A 511 15.08 -11.10 10.61
C MET A 511 13.86 -10.19 10.85
N GLU A 512 12.83 -10.71 11.53
CA GLU A 512 11.66 -9.95 11.98
C GLU A 512 12.07 -8.79 12.90
N ASN A 513 12.98 -9.03 13.84
CA ASN A 513 13.50 -7.98 14.73
C ASN A 513 14.25 -6.88 13.99
N ILE A 514 15.08 -7.24 13.01
CA ILE A 514 15.84 -6.29 12.19
C ILE A 514 14.88 -5.44 11.34
N GLU A 515 13.90 -6.09 10.68
CA GLU A 515 12.89 -5.37 9.88
C GLU A 515 12.02 -4.45 10.76
N ALA A 516 11.65 -4.90 11.96
CA ALA A 516 10.93 -4.08 12.94
C ALA A 516 11.74 -2.86 13.35
N MET A 517 13.03 -3.03 13.68
CA MET A 517 13.94 -1.92 13.91
C MET A 517 14.00 -1.01 12.68
N THR A 518 13.87 -1.56 11.46
CA THR A 518 13.90 -0.78 10.21
C THR A 518 12.72 0.15 10.10
N LYS A 519 11.54 -0.39 10.35
CA LYS A 519 10.31 0.37 10.43
C LYS A 519 10.39 1.42 11.54
N ASP A 520 10.95 1.10 12.70
CA ASP A 520 11.05 2.06 13.81
C ASP A 520 12.00 3.23 13.52
N LEU A 521 13.18 2.98 12.93
CA LEU A 521 14.10 4.06 12.54
C LEU A 521 13.52 4.93 11.41
N VAL A 522 12.87 4.32 10.41
CA VAL A 522 12.16 5.07 9.36
C VAL A 522 11.02 5.88 9.97
N LYS A 523 10.26 5.31 10.91
CA LYS A 523 9.17 6.00 11.62
C LYS A 523 9.69 7.20 12.40
N LEU A 524 10.83 7.09 13.08
CA LEU A 524 11.50 8.22 13.75
C LEU A 524 11.87 9.31 12.76
N ILE A 525 12.47 8.93 11.64
CA ILE A 525 12.87 9.88 10.61
C ILE A 525 11.65 10.59 10.01
N VAL A 526 10.60 9.85 9.69
CA VAL A 526 9.35 10.38 9.15
C VAL A 526 8.65 11.29 10.17
N ASP A 527 8.68 10.95 11.45
CA ASP A 527 8.16 11.79 12.53
C ASP A 527 8.88 13.15 12.58
N ILE A 528 10.21 13.13 12.53
CA ILE A 528 11.03 14.35 12.54
C ILE A 528 10.84 15.16 11.24
N ASP A 529 10.83 14.51 10.08
CA ASP A 529 10.62 15.16 8.78
C ASP A 529 9.25 15.86 8.71
N ARG A 530 8.21 15.24 9.29
CA ARG A 530 6.84 15.76 9.27
C ARG A 530 6.58 16.84 10.31
N THR A 531 7.08 16.65 11.53
CA THR A 531 6.71 17.50 12.67
C THR A 531 7.79 18.52 13.04
N GLY A 532 9.00 18.36 12.51
CA GLY A 532 10.18 19.09 12.96
C GLY A 532 10.52 18.84 14.44
N ARG A 533 10.00 17.78 15.06
CA ARG A 533 10.18 17.40 16.47
C ARG A 533 10.12 15.87 16.61
N ILE A 534 10.32 15.36 17.83
CA ILE A 534 10.04 13.96 18.16
C ILE A 534 8.72 13.91 18.92
N THR A 535 7.74 13.18 18.39
CA THR A 535 6.41 13.05 19.00
C THR A 535 6.47 12.17 20.26
N PRO A 536 6.06 12.69 21.43
CA PRO A 536 6.06 11.92 22.67
C PRO A 536 5.22 10.63 22.56
N GLY A 537 5.77 9.51 23.00
CA GLY A 537 5.07 8.22 23.01
C GLY A 537 4.92 7.53 21.64
N LEU A 538 5.33 8.17 20.54
CA LEU A 538 5.23 7.56 19.20
C LEU A 538 6.27 6.45 18.97
N HIS A 539 7.45 6.59 19.59
CA HIS A 539 8.57 5.65 19.46
C HIS A 539 8.69 4.82 20.74
N THR A 540 8.24 3.58 20.68
CA THR A 540 8.13 2.69 21.85
C THR A 540 9.23 1.63 21.90
N ASN A 541 9.98 1.42 20.84
CA ASN A 541 11.10 0.49 20.81
C ASN A 541 12.15 0.89 21.86
N PRO A 542 12.50 0.01 22.83
CA PRO A 542 13.39 0.37 23.94
C PRO A 542 14.75 0.93 23.52
N ALA A 543 15.33 0.44 22.42
CA ALA A 543 16.63 0.90 21.92
C ALA A 543 16.57 2.37 21.47
N ILE A 544 15.46 2.77 20.84
CA ILE A 544 15.26 4.14 20.36
C ILE A 544 14.70 5.03 21.48
N LYS A 545 13.68 4.54 22.18
CA LYS A 545 12.95 5.30 23.20
C LYS A 545 13.85 5.77 24.33
N SER A 546 14.66 4.87 24.91
CA SER A 546 15.56 5.23 26.01
C SER A 546 16.49 6.38 25.63
N ARG A 547 16.97 6.38 24.38
CA ARG A 547 17.86 7.42 23.85
C ARG A 547 17.16 8.71 23.53
N ILE A 548 15.90 8.66 23.11
CA ILE A 548 15.03 9.83 23.00
C ILE A 548 14.81 10.45 24.39
N ASP A 549 14.45 9.63 25.38
CA ASP A 549 14.19 10.09 26.75
C ASP A 549 15.44 10.73 27.37
N ASP A 550 16.62 10.09 27.23
CA ASP A 550 17.91 10.62 27.68
C ASP A 550 18.20 11.99 27.04
N TRP A 551 18.01 12.09 25.71
CA TRP A 551 18.27 13.30 24.95
C TRP A 551 17.32 14.45 25.30
N LEU A 552 16.02 14.16 25.48
CA LEU A 552 15.03 15.13 25.94
C LEU A 552 15.30 15.58 27.38
N GLY A 553 15.65 14.64 28.26
CA GLY A 553 15.98 14.92 29.67
C GLY A 553 17.16 15.87 29.82
N GLN A 554 18.19 15.74 28.98
CA GLN A 554 19.32 16.68 28.94
C GLN A 554 18.84 18.09 28.59
N LYS A 555 18.00 18.24 27.56
CA LYS A 555 17.47 19.54 27.09
C LYS A 555 16.57 20.28 28.10
N HIS A 556 16.03 19.59 29.10
CA HIS A 556 15.21 20.22 30.15
C HIS A 556 16.05 20.90 31.24
N THR A 557 17.37 20.73 31.23
CA THR A 557 18.29 21.50 32.08
C THR A 557 18.72 22.76 31.33
N HIS A 558 19.02 23.88 32.02
CA HIS A 558 19.57 25.08 31.38
C HIS A 558 20.98 24.80 30.86
N MET A 559 21.08 24.11 29.72
CA MET A 559 22.33 23.71 29.09
C MET A 559 22.99 24.90 28.39
N SER A 560 24.31 24.93 28.39
CA SER A 560 25.04 25.82 27.49
C SER A 560 24.80 25.40 26.03
N GLN A 561 25.08 26.29 25.08
CA GLN A 561 24.98 25.96 23.66
C GLN A 561 25.89 24.77 23.28
N THR A 562 27.11 24.71 23.84
CA THR A 562 28.08 23.63 23.63
C THR A 562 27.58 22.29 24.16
N ASP A 563 26.95 22.28 25.33
CA ASP A 563 26.38 21.05 25.88
C ASP A 563 25.19 20.56 25.04
N THR A 564 24.40 21.49 24.51
CA THR A 564 23.27 21.19 23.61
C THR A 564 23.75 20.58 22.29
N GLU A 565 24.78 21.15 21.68
CA GLU A 565 25.41 20.63 20.46
C GLU A 565 26.03 19.24 20.70
N THR A 566 26.64 19.02 21.87
CA THR A 566 27.18 17.72 22.29
C THR A 566 26.09 16.66 22.46
N ALA A 567 24.98 16.99 23.14
CA ALA A 567 23.84 16.09 23.31
C ALA A 567 23.22 15.69 21.96
N ASN A 568 23.05 16.66 21.05
CA ASN A 568 22.53 16.41 19.70
C ASN A 568 23.48 15.53 18.88
N TYR A 569 24.79 15.80 18.94
CA TYR A 569 25.80 14.98 18.27
C TYR A 569 25.76 13.53 18.76
N ASN A 570 25.70 13.32 20.09
CA ASN A 570 25.66 11.99 20.69
C ASN A 570 24.40 11.23 20.29
N PHE A 571 23.24 11.87 20.28
CA PHE A 571 21.97 11.25 19.88
C PHE A 571 21.98 10.81 18.40
N VAL A 572 22.40 11.69 17.48
CA VAL A 572 22.48 11.36 16.05
C VAL A 572 23.54 10.29 15.78
N SER A 573 24.67 10.36 16.47
CA SER A 573 25.73 9.36 16.38
C SER A 573 25.24 7.98 16.85
N TYR A 574 24.42 7.96 17.91
CA TYR A 574 23.76 6.73 18.36
C TYR A 574 22.82 6.16 17.29
N LEU A 575 21.91 6.96 16.71
CA LEU A 575 20.98 6.48 15.67
C LEU A 575 21.72 5.95 14.44
N LYS A 576 22.81 6.63 14.03
CA LYS A 576 23.70 6.16 12.97
C LYS A 576 24.31 4.79 13.30
N SER A 577 24.81 4.60 14.52
CA SER A 577 25.35 3.31 14.96
C SER A 577 24.26 2.23 15.01
N LEU A 578 23.06 2.59 15.46
CA LEU A 578 21.93 1.67 15.59
C LEU A 578 21.51 1.11 14.23
N CYS A 579 21.65 1.88 13.13
CA CYS A 579 21.40 1.38 11.78
C CYS A 579 22.28 0.17 11.41
N ARG A 580 23.43 -0.03 12.05
CA ARG A 580 24.41 -1.07 11.64
C ARG A 580 24.57 -2.21 12.64
N THR A 581 24.25 -1.99 13.91
CA THR A 581 24.72 -2.86 14.99
C THR A 581 24.11 -4.26 14.93
N ASP A 582 22.80 -4.35 14.75
CA ASP A 582 22.06 -5.61 14.64
C ASP A 582 22.33 -6.32 13.30
N VAL A 583 22.40 -5.56 12.20
CA VAL A 583 22.73 -6.07 10.86
C VAL A 583 24.10 -6.73 10.83
N VAL A 584 25.13 -6.07 11.36
CA VAL A 584 26.49 -6.62 11.43
C VAL A 584 26.55 -7.90 12.28
N GLY A 585 25.82 -7.92 13.41
CA GLY A 585 25.72 -9.12 14.25
C GLY A 585 25.00 -10.28 13.54
N ALA A 586 24.02 -9.97 12.68
CA ALA A 586 23.23 -10.97 11.98
C ALA A 586 24.02 -11.69 10.87
N HIS A 587 24.98 -11.03 10.20
CA HIS A 587 25.81 -11.64 9.16
C HIS A 587 26.51 -12.94 9.62
N ALA A 588 26.91 -13.01 10.89
CA ALA A 588 27.56 -14.19 11.46
C ALA A 588 26.60 -15.32 11.84
N SER A 589 25.30 -15.04 11.97
CA SER A 589 24.31 -15.99 12.52
C SER A 589 23.25 -16.46 11.50
N LEU A 590 23.03 -15.70 10.43
CA LEU A 590 22.15 -16.10 9.33
C LEU A 590 22.90 -17.02 8.36
N THR A 591 22.42 -18.26 8.21
CA THR A 591 23.07 -19.29 7.39
C THR A 591 22.24 -19.75 6.21
N TYR A 592 20.92 -19.51 6.22
CA TYR A 592 20.08 -19.76 5.06
C TYR A 592 20.20 -18.62 4.07
N ASP A 593 20.40 -18.96 2.79
CA ASP A 593 20.48 -18.00 1.67
C ASP A 593 19.28 -17.05 1.67
N TYR A 594 18.09 -17.57 1.95
CA TYR A 594 16.87 -16.78 2.06
C TYR A 594 17.00 -15.60 3.03
N PHE A 595 17.46 -15.85 4.27
CA PHE A 595 17.63 -14.79 5.26
C PHE A 595 18.83 -13.89 4.96
N GLN A 596 19.91 -14.43 4.39
CA GLN A 596 21.08 -13.63 3.99
C GLN A 596 20.74 -12.61 2.89
N ARG A 597 19.90 -12.98 1.91
CA ARG A 597 19.42 -12.05 0.88
C ARG A 597 18.54 -10.96 1.49
N GLN A 598 17.63 -11.31 2.40
CA GLN A 598 16.81 -10.33 3.13
C GLN A 598 17.66 -9.40 3.99
N LEU A 599 18.68 -9.93 4.68
CA LEU A 599 19.62 -9.12 5.45
C LEU A 599 20.38 -8.14 4.57
N THR A 600 20.81 -8.57 3.37
CA THR A 600 21.49 -7.70 2.40
C THR A 600 20.60 -6.54 1.95
N GLU A 601 19.29 -6.80 1.75
CA GLU A 601 18.31 -5.75 1.44
C GLU A 601 18.15 -4.77 2.62
N GLN A 602 18.02 -5.29 3.84
CA GLN A 602 17.96 -4.46 5.04
C GLN A 602 19.24 -3.63 5.20
N GLU A 603 20.43 -4.23 5.07
CA GLU A 603 21.73 -3.55 5.16
C GLU A 603 21.82 -2.37 4.20
N ARG A 604 21.42 -2.56 2.94
CA ARG A 604 21.39 -1.48 1.96
C ARG A 604 20.46 -0.33 2.38
N ASP A 605 19.26 -0.64 2.86
CA ASP A 605 18.33 0.38 3.36
C ASP A 605 18.90 1.08 4.60
N ARG A 606 19.54 0.32 5.50
CA ARG A 606 20.20 0.83 6.71
C ARG A 606 21.37 1.73 6.44
N ASP A 607 22.20 1.40 5.46
CA ASP A 607 23.33 2.24 5.09
C ASP A 607 22.86 3.58 4.53
N ALA A 608 21.77 3.61 3.76
CA ALA A 608 21.17 4.85 3.32
C ALA A 608 20.69 5.73 4.50
N LEU A 609 20.10 5.11 5.54
CA LEU A 609 19.73 5.83 6.77
C LEU A 609 20.97 6.32 7.53
N ALA A 610 21.99 5.47 7.69
CA ALA A 610 23.23 5.79 8.38
C ALA A 610 23.98 6.96 7.69
N ASP A 611 23.96 7.00 6.36
CA ASP A 611 24.50 8.10 5.57
C ASP A 611 23.71 9.39 5.79
N GLY A 612 22.37 9.31 5.86
CA GLY A 612 21.49 10.41 6.25
C GLY A 612 21.87 11.03 7.59
N PHE A 613 21.99 10.21 8.63
CA PHE A 613 22.46 10.65 9.95
C PHE A 613 23.91 11.18 9.89
N GLY A 614 24.76 10.59 9.07
CA GLY A 614 26.13 11.06 8.83
C GLY A 614 26.19 12.47 8.24
N GLN A 615 25.26 12.84 7.36
CA GLN A 615 25.17 14.20 6.83
C GLN A 615 24.73 15.19 7.91
N VAL A 616 23.76 14.81 8.76
CA VAL A 616 23.34 15.63 9.90
C VAL A 616 24.51 15.90 10.85
N LEU A 617 25.30 14.88 11.20
CA LEU A 617 26.47 15.06 12.08
C LEU A 617 27.48 16.09 11.57
N LYS A 618 27.66 16.22 10.24
CA LYS A 618 28.56 17.22 9.66
C LYS A 618 28.06 18.66 9.83
N THR A 619 26.78 18.85 10.12
CA THR A 619 26.16 20.16 10.28
C THR A 619 26.14 20.66 11.73
N ILE A 620 26.34 19.77 12.70
CA ILE A 620 26.45 20.12 14.11
C ILE A 620 27.88 20.61 14.36
N LYS A 621 28.04 21.88 14.79
CA LYS A 621 29.33 22.44 15.18
C LYS A 621 29.83 21.72 16.44
N ARG A 622 31.14 21.47 16.49
CA ARG A 622 31.83 21.02 17.71
C ARG A 622 32.38 22.20 18.48
#